data_AF-A0A9K3MYN0-F1
#
_entry.id   AF-A0A9K3MYN0-F1
#
_cell.length_a   1.000
_cell.length_b   1.000
_cell.length_c   1.000
_cell.angle_alpha   90.00
_cell.angle_beta   90.00
_cell.angle_gamma   90.00
#
_symmetry.space_group_name_H-M   'P 1'
#
loop_
_entity.id
_entity.type
_entity.pdbx_description
1 polymer ?
#
loop_
_entity_poly.entity_id
_entity_poly.type
_entity_poly.pdbx_seq_one_letter_code
_entity_poly.pdbx_strand_id
1 'polypeptide(L)'
;MKTPNSKRQLLGIVFVFVLFIISNGRSLDTNSQFIKAVNLGGWLVTEGWIKPSLFDSIPNKDFLDGAWLQFKSKTIGKFLAAELGGGTIIVANSSSASDWETFRLWRINETSFHIRVFNKQFLGLDSSGINLVAVSTDYKTSGVFEIIRKSDDPSLVRIKAPNGSFLQAKTQDLVTADSKGDGQWKDDDPSVFMLTISQRLQGEYQVTNGYGPSKAPQIMNVCFFFLFLLVFL
;
A
#
# COMPACT_ATOMS: atom_id res chain seq x y z
N MET A 1 -39.70 -56.61 18.02
CA MET A 1 -38.33 -56.11 17.80
C MET A 1 -38.11 -55.95 16.29
N LYS A 2 -38.14 -54.73 15.77
CA LYS A 2 -37.81 -54.41 14.36
C LYS A 2 -36.97 -53.14 14.37
N THR A 3 -35.68 -53.29 14.11
CA THR A 3 -34.71 -52.21 13.93
C THR A 3 -34.99 -51.45 12.63
N PRO A 4 -35.10 -50.11 12.63
CA PRO A 4 -35.22 -49.34 11.40
C PRO A 4 -33.85 -49.24 10.71
N ASN A 5 -33.92 -49.34 9.39
CA ASN A 5 -32.83 -49.67 8.48
C ASN A 5 -31.98 -48.42 8.17
N SER A 6 -30.95 -48.13 8.99
CA SER A 6 -30.16 -46.88 8.92
C SER A 6 -29.34 -46.71 7.63
N LYS A 7 -29.18 -47.78 6.83
CA LYS A 7 -28.39 -47.74 5.58
C LYS A 7 -29.12 -47.06 4.42
N ARG A 8 -30.47 -47.01 4.41
CA ARG A 8 -31.24 -46.40 3.32
C ARG A 8 -31.39 -44.88 3.45
N GLN A 9 -31.36 -44.34 4.67
CA GLN A 9 -31.41 -42.89 4.90
C GLN A 9 -30.05 -42.21 4.64
N LEU A 10 -28.94 -42.91 4.88
CA LEU A 10 -27.60 -42.40 4.59
C LEU A 10 -27.33 -42.31 3.08
N LEU A 11 -27.84 -43.28 2.29
CA LEU A 11 -27.64 -43.32 0.83
C LEU A 11 -28.40 -42.19 0.09
N GLY A 12 -29.57 -41.79 0.61
CA GLY A 12 -30.35 -40.68 0.06
C GLY A 12 -29.72 -39.30 0.28
N ILE A 13 -29.04 -39.10 1.41
CA ILE A 13 -28.35 -37.83 1.72
C ILE A 13 -27.07 -37.68 0.88
N VAL A 14 -26.36 -38.78 0.60
CA VAL A 14 -25.18 -38.77 -0.27
C VAL A 14 -25.56 -38.44 -1.73
N PHE A 15 -26.70 -38.91 -2.22
CA PHE A 15 -27.13 -38.65 -3.60
C PHE A 15 -27.54 -37.19 -3.85
N VAL A 16 -28.07 -36.50 -2.84
CA VAL A 16 -28.43 -35.07 -2.93
C VAL A 16 -27.19 -34.17 -2.94
N PHE A 17 -26.09 -34.57 -2.29
CA PHE A 17 -24.82 -33.83 -2.37
C PHE A 17 -24.05 -34.05 -3.67
N VAL A 18 -24.24 -35.18 -4.36
CA VAL A 18 -23.57 -35.44 -5.65
C VAL A 18 -24.23 -34.67 -6.81
N LEU A 19 -25.53 -34.35 -6.72
CA LEU A 19 -26.24 -33.59 -7.77
C LEU A 19 -25.98 -32.07 -7.73
N PHE A 20 -25.36 -31.54 -6.67
CA PHE A 20 -24.93 -30.13 -6.63
C PHE A 20 -23.53 -29.90 -7.25
N ILE A 21 -22.88 -30.96 -7.74
CA ILE A 21 -21.61 -30.90 -8.47
C ILE A 21 -21.84 -31.22 -9.94
N ILE A 22 -22.74 -30.48 -10.59
CA ILE A 22 -22.77 -30.39 -12.05
C ILE A 22 -22.92 -28.91 -12.40
N SER A 23 -21.90 -28.11 -12.09
CA SER A 23 -21.70 -26.84 -12.78
C SER A 23 -21.05 -27.14 -14.12
N ASN A 24 -21.80 -26.84 -15.18
CA ASN A 24 -21.46 -26.99 -16.59
C ASN A 24 -19.97 -26.73 -16.88
N GLY A 25 -19.26 -27.79 -17.26
CA GLY A 25 -17.88 -27.72 -17.71
C GLY A 25 -17.76 -27.53 -19.22
N ARG A 26 -17.12 -26.41 -19.60
CA ARG A 26 -16.30 -26.16 -20.81
C ARG A 26 -17.06 -25.73 -22.08
N SER A 27 -16.54 -24.78 -22.86
CA SER A 27 -15.18 -24.69 -23.40
C SER A 27 -14.55 -23.30 -23.27
N LEU A 28 -13.26 -23.21 -22.90
CA LEU A 28 -12.47 -21.99 -23.07
C LEU A 28 -10.99 -22.29 -23.32
N ASP A 29 -10.63 -21.98 -24.56
CA ASP A 29 -9.37 -21.55 -25.16
C ASP A 29 -8.02 -21.73 -24.44
N THR A 30 -7.07 -22.27 -25.19
CA THR A 30 -5.69 -22.54 -24.81
C THR A 30 -4.84 -21.27 -24.87
N ASN A 31 -4.85 -20.45 -23.80
CA ASN A 31 -3.81 -19.43 -23.54
C ASN A 31 -3.77 -18.96 -22.08
N SER A 32 -3.99 -19.88 -21.12
CA SER A 32 -4.08 -19.54 -19.70
C SER A 32 -2.72 -19.66 -18.99
N GLN A 33 -2.18 -18.52 -18.54
CA GLN A 33 -1.02 -18.46 -17.62
C GLN A 33 -1.46 -18.77 -16.19
N PHE A 34 -0.87 -19.82 -15.61
CA PHE A 34 -1.17 -20.34 -14.26
C PHE A 34 -0.81 -19.34 -13.14
N ILE A 35 -1.69 -19.22 -12.14
CA ILE A 35 -1.47 -18.49 -10.88
C ILE A 35 -1.68 -19.48 -9.73
N LYS A 36 -0.84 -19.43 -8.68
CA LYS A 36 -0.96 -20.29 -7.49
C LYS A 36 -1.49 -19.53 -6.25
N ALA A 37 -2.79 -19.38 -6.06
CA ALA A 37 -3.35 -18.81 -4.83
C ALA A 37 -3.71 -19.90 -3.79
N VAL A 38 -3.77 -19.58 -2.50
CA VAL A 38 -4.31 -20.47 -1.45
C VAL A 38 -5.62 -19.93 -0.89
N ASN A 39 -6.56 -20.81 -0.56
CA ASN A 39 -7.83 -20.47 0.07
C ASN A 39 -7.85 -20.99 1.51
N LEU A 40 -7.97 -20.08 2.48
CA LEU A 40 -8.05 -20.40 3.91
C LEU A 40 -9.44 -20.01 4.42
N GLY A 41 -10.45 -20.86 4.18
CA GLY A 41 -11.79 -20.68 4.76
C GLY A 41 -12.65 -19.59 4.09
N GLY A 42 -12.52 -19.42 2.77
CA GLY A 42 -13.30 -18.46 1.99
C GLY A 42 -12.59 -17.14 1.70
N TRP A 43 -11.36 -16.98 2.17
CA TRP A 43 -10.49 -15.84 1.85
C TRP A 43 -9.48 -16.24 0.79
N LEU A 44 -9.37 -15.41 -0.25
CA LEU A 44 -8.35 -15.55 -1.28
C LEU A 44 -7.03 -14.98 -0.74
N VAL A 45 -5.93 -15.70 -0.89
CA VAL A 45 -4.60 -15.15 -0.60
C VAL A 45 -3.86 -15.03 -1.92
N THR A 46 -3.72 -13.79 -2.40
CA THR A 46 -2.78 -13.46 -3.48
C THR A 46 -1.56 -12.80 -2.88
N GLU A 47 -0.38 -13.37 -3.13
CA GLU A 47 0.91 -12.76 -2.78
C GLU A 47 1.67 -12.39 -4.06
N GLY A 48 2.47 -11.32 -4.00
CA GLY A 48 3.17 -10.79 -5.17
C GLY A 48 4.03 -11.78 -5.91
N TRP A 49 4.69 -12.69 -5.20
CA TRP A 49 5.58 -13.69 -5.80
C TRP A 49 4.83 -14.77 -6.59
N ILE A 50 3.53 -14.96 -6.32
CA ILE A 50 2.69 -15.97 -6.98
C ILE A 50 2.37 -15.54 -8.41
N LYS A 51 1.95 -14.28 -8.60
CA LYS A 51 1.79 -13.65 -9.91
C LYS A 51 2.15 -12.17 -9.82
N PRO A 52 3.42 -11.82 -10.05
CA PRO A 52 3.88 -10.44 -10.02
C PRO A 52 3.16 -9.54 -11.02
N SER A 53 2.75 -10.12 -12.16
CA SER A 53 2.07 -9.38 -13.23
C SER A 53 0.71 -8.80 -12.85
N LEU A 54 0.12 -9.23 -11.72
CA LEU A 54 -1.06 -8.58 -11.15
C LEU A 54 -0.79 -7.13 -10.73
N PHE A 55 0.46 -6.76 -10.46
CA PHE A 55 0.81 -5.42 -9.98
C PHE A 55 1.34 -4.51 -11.10
N ASP A 56 1.57 -5.04 -12.31
CA ASP A 56 2.33 -4.35 -13.34
C ASP A 56 1.60 -3.15 -13.95
N SER A 57 0.29 -3.22 -14.06
CA SER A 57 -0.51 -2.11 -14.60
C SER A 57 -0.97 -1.12 -13.54
N ILE A 58 -0.56 -1.28 -12.27
CA ILE A 58 -0.89 -0.32 -11.22
C ILE A 58 0.02 0.91 -11.38
N PRO A 59 -0.55 2.13 -11.51
CA PRO A 59 0.24 3.35 -11.55
C PRO A 59 0.96 3.55 -10.22
N ASN A 60 2.23 3.96 -10.25
CA ASN A 60 3.07 4.10 -9.05
C ASN A 60 3.00 2.83 -8.16
N LYS A 61 3.18 1.63 -8.74
CA LYS A 61 3.10 0.34 -8.04
C LYS A 61 4.11 0.16 -6.90
N ASP A 62 5.10 1.05 -6.82
CA ASP A 62 6.05 1.11 -5.72
C ASP A 62 5.59 2.00 -4.55
N PHE A 63 4.50 2.77 -4.73
CA PHE A 63 3.76 3.52 -3.71
C PHE A 63 2.42 2.85 -3.36
N LEU A 64 2.45 1.54 -3.15
CA LEU A 64 1.30 0.79 -2.64
C LEU A 64 1.20 0.89 -1.12
N ASP A 65 0.04 0.57 -0.56
CA ASP A 65 -0.19 0.61 0.87
C ASP A 65 0.82 -0.22 1.66
N GLY A 66 1.34 0.40 2.71
CA GLY A 66 2.36 -0.18 3.56
C GLY A 66 3.76 -0.19 2.94
N ALA A 67 4.00 0.47 1.80
CA ALA A 67 5.35 0.75 1.33
C ALA A 67 6.13 1.57 2.35
N TRP A 68 7.40 1.23 2.55
CA TRP A 68 8.30 1.89 3.50
C TRP A 68 9.19 2.86 2.74
N LEU A 69 9.04 4.14 3.06
CA LEU A 69 9.75 5.24 2.43
C LEU A 69 10.70 5.90 3.40
N GLN A 70 11.83 6.34 2.87
CA GLN A 70 12.82 7.14 3.58
C GLN A 70 13.12 8.37 2.71
N PHE A 71 13.18 9.54 3.36
CA PHE A 71 13.40 10.80 2.66
C PHE A 71 14.69 11.44 3.17
N LYS A 72 15.67 11.61 2.28
CA LYS A 72 16.92 12.31 2.59
C LYS A 72 16.87 13.72 2.01
N SER A 73 16.97 14.74 2.85
CA SER A 73 17.09 16.13 2.40
C SER A 73 18.34 16.26 1.53
N LYS A 74 18.18 16.87 0.35
CA LYS A 74 19.31 17.13 -0.54
C LYS A 74 20.20 18.27 -0.03
N THR A 75 19.61 19.28 0.61
CA THR A 75 20.33 20.43 1.18
C THR A 75 21.07 20.11 2.45
N ILE A 76 20.45 19.36 3.36
CA ILE A 76 21.09 19.00 4.64
C ILE A 76 21.94 17.74 4.50
N GLY A 77 21.61 16.86 3.55
CA GLY A 77 22.28 15.57 3.39
C GLY A 77 21.92 14.56 4.48
N LYS A 78 20.79 14.75 5.18
CA LYS A 78 20.31 13.92 6.30
C LYS A 78 18.88 13.45 6.08
N PHE A 79 18.52 12.35 6.72
CA PHE A 79 17.18 11.76 6.65
C PHE A 79 16.20 12.52 7.53
N LEU A 80 14.95 12.58 7.04
CA LEU A 80 13.82 12.99 7.86
C LEU A 80 13.53 11.90 8.88
N ALA A 81 13.28 12.31 10.13
CA ALA A 81 12.98 11.40 11.23
C ALA A 81 11.79 11.92 12.02
N ALA A 82 10.90 11.01 12.42
CA ALA A 82 9.92 11.31 13.44
C ALA A 82 10.61 11.30 14.80
N GLU A 83 10.70 12.47 15.44
CA GLU A 83 11.38 12.56 16.73
C GLU A 83 10.65 11.70 17.77
N LEU A 84 11.42 10.95 18.56
CA LEU A 84 10.94 9.91 19.49
C LEU A 84 10.06 8.82 18.82
N GLY A 85 10.13 8.68 17.49
CA GLY A 85 9.32 7.76 16.69
C GLY A 85 7.89 8.25 16.41
N GLY A 86 7.50 9.43 16.88
CA GLY A 86 6.17 10.01 16.72
C GLY A 86 5.64 10.67 18.00
N GLY A 87 4.60 11.50 17.85
CA GLY A 87 3.95 12.25 18.93
C GLY A 87 4.44 13.69 19.06
N THR A 88 5.35 14.09 18.17
CA THR A 88 5.95 15.42 18.14
C THR A 88 6.28 15.81 16.69
N ILE A 89 7.26 16.67 16.49
CA ILE A 89 7.74 17.20 15.21
C ILE A 89 8.48 16.15 14.36
N ILE A 90 8.64 16.49 13.09
CA ILE A 90 9.58 15.83 12.19
C ILE A 90 10.84 16.68 12.06
N VAL A 91 11.98 16.02 12.19
CA VAL A 91 13.32 16.62 12.14
C VAL A 91 14.09 16.10 10.93
N ALA A 92 15.22 16.73 10.58
CA ALA A 92 16.08 16.35 9.46
C ALA A 92 17.54 16.16 9.93
N ASN A 93 17.75 15.40 11.00
CA ASN A 93 19.02 15.33 11.72
C ASN A 93 19.73 13.96 11.64
N SER A 94 19.09 12.96 11.03
CA SER A 94 19.57 11.57 11.05
C SER A 94 20.55 11.26 9.91
N SER A 95 21.70 10.66 10.22
CA SER A 95 22.74 10.35 9.23
C SER A 95 22.52 9.01 8.51
N SER A 96 21.70 8.14 9.09
CA SER A 96 21.40 6.81 8.58
C SER A 96 19.94 6.49 8.85
N ALA A 97 19.25 5.91 7.86
CA ALA A 97 17.85 5.57 8.04
C ALA A 97 17.66 4.26 8.81
N SER A 98 16.77 4.30 9.80
CA SER A 98 16.31 3.16 10.58
C SER A 98 14.79 3.28 10.76
N ASP A 99 14.30 2.84 11.91
CA ASP A 99 12.88 2.81 12.26
C ASP A 99 12.22 4.20 12.30
N TRP A 100 12.89 5.22 12.84
CA TRP A 100 12.32 6.56 12.99
C TRP A 100 12.31 7.37 11.70
N GLU A 101 13.20 7.03 10.77
CA GLU A 101 13.27 7.61 9.42
C GLU A 101 12.37 6.88 8.41
N THR A 102 11.67 5.83 8.86
CA THR A 102 10.82 5.02 8.00
C THR A 102 9.37 5.48 8.08
N PHE A 103 8.87 5.95 6.94
CA PHE A 103 7.50 6.42 6.75
C PHE A 103 6.69 5.41 5.96
N ARG A 104 5.54 5.00 6.50
CA ARG A 104 4.66 4.03 5.86
C ARG A 104 3.54 4.74 5.12
N LEU A 105 3.36 4.41 3.85
CA LEU A 105 2.27 4.96 3.05
C LEU A 105 0.93 4.28 3.35
N TRP A 106 -0.12 5.09 3.35
CA TRP A 106 -1.50 4.65 3.19
C TRP A 106 -2.11 5.45 2.04
N ARG A 107 -2.32 4.75 0.93
CA ARG A 107 -2.75 5.26 -0.37
C ARG A 107 -4.22 5.61 -0.36
N ILE A 108 -4.52 6.84 -0.78
CA ILE A 108 -5.88 7.31 -1.05
C ILE A 108 -6.17 7.21 -2.55
N ASN A 109 -5.21 7.66 -3.36
CA ASN A 109 -5.26 7.57 -4.81
C ASN A 109 -3.82 7.46 -5.38
N GLU A 110 -3.61 7.74 -6.66
CA GLU A 110 -2.31 7.59 -7.33
C GLU A 110 -1.19 8.49 -6.80
N THR A 111 -1.54 9.66 -6.24
CA THR A 111 -0.58 10.69 -5.82
C THR A 111 -0.76 11.16 -4.38
N SER A 112 -1.92 10.92 -3.77
CA SER A 112 -2.28 11.37 -2.43
C SER A 112 -2.24 10.24 -1.40
N PHE A 113 -1.63 10.51 -0.26
CA PHE A 113 -1.36 9.54 0.79
C PHE A 113 -1.59 10.12 2.17
N HIS A 114 -2.08 9.29 3.09
CA HIS A 114 -1.74 9.45 4.50
C HIS A 114 -0.37 8.83 4.74
N ILE A 115 0.44 9.44 5.61
CA ILE A 115 1.79 8.97 5.90
C ILE A 115 1.88 8.68 7.39
N ARG A 116 2.36 7.49 7.75
CA ARG A 116 2.44 7.01 9.13
C ARG A 116 3.88 6.83 9.57
N VAL A 117 4.18 7.24 10.80
CA VAL A 117 5.52 7.10 11.41
C VAL A 117 5.61 5.84 12.27
N PHE A 118 6.78 5.61 12.88
CA PHE A 118 7.09 4.41 13.67
C PHE A 118 6.06 4.09 14.77
N ASN A 119 5.74 5.06 15.64
CA ASN A 119 4.76 4.97 16.72
C ASN A 119 3.31 5.00 16.25
N LYS A 120 3.07 4.62 14.99
CA LYS A 120 1.75 4.41 14.43
C LYS A 120 0.89 5.67 14.29
N GLN A 121 1.44 6.85 14.57
CA GLN A 121 0.81 8.14 14.35
C GLN A 121 0.96 8.58 12.90
N PHE A 122 0.11 9.52 12.49
CA PHE A 122 0.08 10.07 11.16
C PHE A 122 0.73 11.45 11.11
N LEU A 123 1.40 11.66 9.99
CA LEU A 123 1.94 12.93 9.58
C LEU A 123 0.81 13.95 9.40
N GLY A 124 1.07 15.19 9.77
CA GLY A 124 0.15 16.30 9.67
C GLY A 124 0.88 17.62 9.89
N LEU A 125 0.10 18.68 9.96
CA LEU A 125 0.60 20.02 10.30
C LEU A 125 0.13 20.37 11.70
N ASP A 126 0.91 21.19 12.39
CA ASP A 126 0.53 21.73 13.68
C ASP A 126 -0.61 22.76 13.57
N SER A 127 -0.98 23.38 14.69
CA SER A 127 -2.04 24.40 14.71
C SER A 127 -1.70 25.65 13.89
N SER A 128 -0.42 25.93 13.61
CA SER A 128 -0.01 27.00 12.71
C SER A 128 -0.22 26.65 11.24
N GLY A 129 -0.38 25.36 10.92
CA GLY A 129 -0.49 24.86 9.56
C GLY A 129 0.82 24.93 8.78
N ILE A 130 1.97 25.04 9.46
CA ILE A 130 3.28 25.15 8.82
C ILE A 130 4.22 24.05 9.32
N ASN A 131 4.28 23.79 10.62
CA ASN A 131 5.27 22.85 11.15
C ASN A 131 4.80 21.41 10.95
N LEU A 132 5.71 20.54 10.50
CA LEU A 132 5.39 19.15 10.26
C LEU A 132 5.45 18.36 11.58
N VAL A 133 4.35 17.67 11.88
CA VAL A 133 4.17 16.90 13.12
C VAL A 133 3.62 15.51 12.83
N ALA A 134 3.82 14.58 13.75
CA ALA A 134 3.27 13.23 13.70
C ALA A 134 2.48 12.89 14.97
N VAL A 135 1.41 13.63 15.23
CA VAL A 135 0.62 13.54 16.49
C VAL A 135 -0.67 12.74 16.36
N SER A 136 -1.30 12.74 15.18
CA SER A 136 -2.64 12.16 15.02
C SER A 136 -2.59 10.63 15.05
N THR A 137 -3.55 9.99 15.73
CA THR A 137 -3.73 8.53 15.70
C THR A 137 -4.86 8.08 14.77
N ASP A 138 -5.62 9.01 14.20
CA ASP A 138 -6.72 8.74 13.26
C ASP A 138 -6.38 9.33 11.89
N TYR A 139 -6.57 8.54 10.83
CA TYR A 139 -6.36 8.98 9.46
C TYR A 139 -7.29 10.14 9.08
N LYS A 140 -8.50 10.21 9.65
CA LYS A 140 -9.49 11.26 9.36
C LYS A 140 -9.06 12.66 9.77
N THR A 141 -8.23 12.76 10.81
CA THR A 141 -7.69 14.03 11.32
C THR A 141 -6.24 14.24 10.91
N SER A 142 -5.68 13.32 10.14
CA SER A 142 -4.30 13.41 9.64
C SER A 142 -4.20 14.25 8.37
N GLY A 143 -2.97 14.65 8.04
CA GLY A 143 -2.70 15.33 6.78
C GLY A 143 -2.77 14.36 5.59
N VAL A 144 -3.26 14.86 4.47
CA VAL A 144 -3.12 14.25 3.15
C VAL A 144 -1.96 14.91 2.42
N PHE A 145 -1.00 14.11 1.99
CA PHE A 145 0.21 14.57 1.33
C PHE A 145 0.26 14.06 -0.11
N GLU A 146 0.70 14.91 -1.02
CA GLU A 146 0.97 14.52 -2.41
C GLU A 146 2.47 14.35 -2.61
N ILE A 147 2.90 13.19 -3.11
CA ILE A 147 4.32 12.95 -3.42
C ILE A 147 4.54 13.11 -4.92
N ILE A 148 5.25 14.16 -5.29
CA ILE A 148 5.54 14.51 -6.68
C ILE A 148 6.97 14.10 -6.99
N ARG A 149 7.12 13.17 -7.94
CA ARG A 149 8.42 12.74 -8.46
C ARG A 149 8.90 13.68 -9.55
N LYS A 150 10.20 13.91 -9.60
CA LYS A 150 10.83 14.58 -10.73
C LYS A 150 10.72 13.67 -11.97
N SER A 151 10.40 14.26 -13.11
CA SER A 151 10.04 13.52 -14.33
C SER A 151 11.19 12.70 -14.92
N ASP A 152 12.41 13.25 -14.90
CA ASP A 152 13.63 12.64 -15.44
C ASP A 152 14.41 11.81 -14.41
N ASP A 153 14.23 12.09 -13.12
CA ASP A 153 14.83 11.30 -12.02
C ASP A 153 13.79 11.05 -10.90
N PRO A 154 13.05 9.92 -10.97
CA PRO A 154 11.97 9.64 -10.02
C PRO A 154 12.46 9.33 -8.59
N SER A 155 13.78 9.25 -8.37
CA SER A 155 14.35 9.16 -7.02
C SER A 155 14.31 10.50 -6.28
N LEU A 156 14.14 11.61 -6.99
CA LEU A 156 13.97 12.93 -6.39
C LEU A 156 12.48 13.28 -6.29
N VAL A 157 12.07 13.71 -5.11
CA VAL A 157 10.68 14.04 -4.80
C VAL A 157 10.53 15.38 -4.09
N ARG A 158 9.36 15.96 -4.32
CA ARG A 158 8.77 17.03 -3.51
C ARG A 158 7.50 16.50 -2.88
N ILE A 159 7.25 16.89 -1.64
CA ILE A 159 6.06 16.46 -0.90
C ILE A 159 5.21 17.69 -0.65
N LYS A 160 3.99 17.70 -1.18
CA LYS A 160 3.04 18.78 -0.98
C LYS A 160 2.14 18.45 0.21
N ALA A 161 1.99 19.40 1.09
CA ALA A 161 1.21 19.28 2.32
C ALA A 161 -0.24 19.74 2.13
N PRO A 162 -1.15 19.47 3.09
CA PRO A 162 -2.56 19.86 3.02
C PRO A 162 -2.79 21.38 2.86
N ASN A 163 -1.84 22.20 3.29
CA ASN A 163 -1.90 23.65 3.15
C ASN A 163 -1.55 24.15 1.73
N GLY A 164 -1.29 23.24 0.78
CA GLY A 164 -0.97 23.55 -0.61
C GLY A 164 0.52 23.84 -0.87
N SER A 165 1.33 24.02 0.17
CA SER A 165 2.77 24.28 0.08
C SER A 165 3.56 22.99 0.13
N PHE A 166 4.83 23.07 -0.27
CA PHE A 166 5.76 21.95 -0.22
C PHE A 166 6.52 21.90 1.09
N LEU A 167 6.81 20.67 1.53
CA LEU A 167 7.72 20.41 2.63
C LEU A 167 9.11 20.92 2.29
N GLN A 168 9.82 21.44 3.29
CA GLN A 168 11.22 21.80 3.20
C GLN A 168 11.95 21.61 4.52
N ALA A 169 13.24 21.28 4.40
CA ALA A 169 14.15 21.14 5.53
C ALA A 169 15.29 22.15 5.38
N LYS A 170 15.13 23.32 6.02
CA LYS A 170 16.16 24.39 6.04
C LYS A 170 17.20 24.15 7.14
N THR A 171 16.77 23.58 8.26
CA THR A 171 17.60 23.23 9.42
C THR A 171 17.37 21.78 9.81
N GLN A 172 18.23 21.24 10.68
CA GLN A 172 18.12 19.85 11.14
C GLN A 172 17.00 19.67 12.17
N ASP A 173 16.54 20.75 12.79
CA ASP A 173 15.68 20.72 13.96
C ASP A 173 14.19 20.65 13.62
N LEU A 174 13.79 21.05 12.41
CA LEU A 174 12.38 21.09 12.04
C LEU A 174 12.18 21.06 10.53
N VAL A 175 11.22 20.23 10.10
CA VAL A 175 10.66 20.26 8.75
C VAL A 175 9.40 21.11 8.73
N THR A 176 9.28 21.99 7.75
CA THR A 176 8.16 22.92 7.60
C THR A 176 7.49 22.78 6.22
N ALA A 177 6.25 23.22 6.11
CA ALA A 177 5.44 23.17 4.90
C ALA A 177 5.15 24.58 4.37
N ASP A 178 6.18 25.32 4.00
CA ASP A 178 6.12 26.74 3.56
C ASP A 178 6.89 26.99 2.25
N SER A 179 7.29 25.93 1.54
CA SER A 179 7.97 26.08 0.24
C SER A 179 6.98 26.22 -0.91
N LYS A 180 7.31 27.09 -1.87
CA LYS A 180 6.57 27.21 -3.13
C LYS A 180 6.85 26.05 -4.09
N GLY A 181 7.96 25.33 -3.90
CA GLY A 181 8.35 24.22 -4.76
C GLY A 181 8.60 24.62 -6.22
N ASP A 182 9.07 25.85 -6.45
CA ASP A 182 9.41 26.43 -7.76
C ASP A 182 10.92 26.39 -8.07
N GLY A 183 11.73 25.83 -7.17
CA GLY A 183 13.18 25.70 -7.34
C GLY A 183 13.62 24.67 -8.40
N GLN A 184 14.93 24.61 -8.68
CA GLN A 184 15.51 23.85 -9.80
C GLN A 184 15.82 22.36 -9.52
N TRP A 185 15.22 21.74 -8.48
CA TRP A 185 15.49 20.33 -8.13
C TRP A 185 16.99 20.03 -7.86
N LYS A 186 17.67 20.95 -7.19
CA LYS A 186 19.12 20.91 -6.92
C LYS A 186 19.43 20.63 -5.46
N ASP A 187 20.71 20.41 -5.18
CA ASP A 187 21.22 20.11 -3.84
C ASP A 187 20.97 21.27 -2.86
N ASP A 188 20.94 22.51 -3.32
CA ASP A 188 20.68 23.71 -2.50
C ASP A 188 19.18 23.99 -2.25
N ASP A 189 18.27 23.24 -2.87
CA ASP A 189 16.83 23.43 -2.70
C ASP A 189 16.29 22.60 -1.51
N PRO A 190 15.88 23.25 -0.40
CA PRO A 190 15.49 22.56 0.82
C PRO A 190 14.17 21.78 0.68
N SER A 191 13.43 21.98 -0.41
CA SER A 191 12.20 21.24 -0.71
C SER A 191 12.42 19.91 -1.41
N VAL A 192 13.66 19.62 -1.82
CA VAL A 192 13.99 18.42 -2.60
C VAL A 192 14.49 17.32 -1.66
N PHE A 193 13.84 16.16 -1.77
CA PHE A 193 14.20 14.98 -1.02
C PHE A 193 14.58 13.85 -1.98
N MET A 194 15.66 13.15 -1.66
CA MET A 194 15.97 11.87 -2.28
C MET A 194 15.16 10.79 -1.57
N LEU A 195 14.31 10.12 -2.34
CA LEU A 195 13.43 9.05 -1.94
C LEU A 195 14.16 7.72 -2.00
N THR A 196 14.06 6.92 -0.94
CA THR A 196 14.43 5.50 -0.95
C THR A 196 13.23 4.67 -0.53
N ILE A 197 12.96 3.58 -1.26
CA ILE A 197 11.90 2.63 -0.94
C ILE A 197 12.57 1.40 -0.35
N SER A 198 12.51 1.24 0.98
CA SER A 198 13.21 0.16 1.68
C SER A 198 12.44 -1.16 1.65
N GLN A 199 11.11 -1.10 1.64
CA GLN A 199 10.25 -2.29 1.57
C GLN A 199 8.98 -2.02 0.77
N ARG A 200 8.55 -3.04 0.02
CA ARG A 200 7.27 -3.08 -0.68
C ARG A 200 6.46 -4.26 -0.19
N LEU A 201 5.15 -4.08 -0.08
CA LEU A 201 4.21 -5.15 0.21
C LEU A 201 3.45 -5.48 -1.07
N GLN A 202 3.24 -6.77 -1.31
CA GLN A 202 2.53 -7.25 -2.49
C GLN A 202 1.53 -8.32 -2.05
N GLY A 203 0.30 -7.89 -1.79
CA GLY A 203 -0.81 -8.76 -1.43
C GLY A 203 -2.13 -8.28 -2.02
N GLU A 204 -3.20 -9.04 -1.79
CA GLU A 204 -4.55 -8.74 -2.28
C GLU A 204 -5.02 -7.33 -1.88
N TYR A 205 -4.73 -6.90 -0.65
CA TYR A 205 -5.07 -5.55 -0.19
C TYR A 205 -4.42 -4.46 -1.07
N GLN A 206 -3.16 -4.64 -1.45
CA GLN A 206 -2.47 -3.69 -2.33
C GLN A 206 -3.01 -3.72 -3.76
N VAL A 207 -3.38 -4.89 -4.29
CA VAL A 207 -4.01 -5.00 -5.61
C VAL A 207 -5.35 -4.27 -5.62
N THR A 208 -6.19 -4.56 -4.62
CA THR A 208 -7.54 -4.00 -4.54
C THR A 208 -7.51 -2.49 -4.35
N ASN A 209 -6.66 -1.97 -3.46
CA ASN A 209 -6.56 -0.52 -3.27
C ASN A 209 -5.84 0.18 -4.45
N GLY A 210 -4.85 -0.48 -5.07
CA GLY A 210 -4.11 0.06 -6.21
C GLY A 210 -4.94 0.22 -7.48
N TYR A 211 -5.82 -0.74 -7.80
CA TYR A 211 -6.72 -0.65 -8.96
C TYR A 211 -8.05 0.05 -8.66
N GLY A 212 -8.42 0.15 -7.39
CA GLY A 212 -9.70 0.70 -6.96
C GLY A 212 -10.91 -0.20 -7.26
N PRO A 213 -12.11 0.23 -6.84
CA PRO A 213 -13.30 -0.64 -6.75
C PRO A 213 -13.87 -1.09 -8.10
N SER A 214 -13.56 -0.43 -9.21
CA SER A 214 -14.10 -0.77 -10.53
C SER A 214 -13.25 -1.80 -11.28
N LYS A 215 -11.92 -1.65 -11.24
CA LYS A 215 -10.98 -2.53 -11.93
C LYS A 215 -10.56 -3.72 -11.08
N ALA A 216 -10.40 -3.53 -9.76
CA ALA A 216 -9.97 -4.61 -8.88
C ALA A 216 -10.85 -5.85 -8.99
N PRO A 217 -12.20 -5.79 -8.98
CA PRO A 217 -13.02 -6.99 -9.10
C PRO A 217 -12.79 -7.77 -10.39
N GLN A 218 -12.49 -7.10 -11.51
CA GLN A 218 -12.22 -7.77 -12.78
C GLN A 218 -10.89 -8.54 -12.73
N ILE A 219 -9.85 -7.93 -12.13
CA ILE A 219 -8.55 -8.56 -11.93
C ILE A 219 -8.63 -9.72 -10.92
N MET A 220 -9.44 -9.56 -9.87
CA MET A 220 -9.65 -10.57 -8.83
C MET A 220 -10.60 -11.70 -9.29
N ASN A 221 -11.55 -11.44 -10.19
CA ASN A 221 -12.42 -12.46 -10.79
C ASN A 221 -11.63 -13.46 -11.64
N VAL A 222 -10.57 -12.99 -12.30
CA VAL A 222 -9.60 -13.89 -12.95
C VAL A 222 -9.00 -14.85 -11.94
N CYS A 223 -8.84 -14.47 -10.66
CA CYS A 223 -8.36 -15.37 -9.61
C CYS A 223 -9.46 -16.32 -9.08
N PHE A 224 -10.73 -15.88 -8.98
CA PHE A 224 -11.85 -16.73 -8.51
C PHE A 224 -12.12 -17.95 -9.42
N PHE A 225 -11.92 -17.81 -10.74
CA PHE A 225 -12.08 -18.93 -11.68
C PHE A 225 -11.06 -20.06 -11.46
N PHE A 226 -9.94 -19.80 -10.76
CA PHE A 226 -8.93 -20.81 -10.45
C PHE A 226 -9.25 -21.64 -9.20
N LEU A 227 -10.03 -21.10 -8.26
CA LEU A 227 -10.36 -21.79 -7.01
C LEU A 227 -11.12 -23.10 -7.26
N PHE A 228 -11.95 -23.13 -8.30
CA PHE A 228 -12.75 -24.31 -8.65
C PHE A 228 -11.91 -25.49 -9.18
N LEU A 229 -10.69 -25.25 -9.65
CA LEU A 229 -9.84 -26.32 -10.21
C LEU A 229 -8.95 -27.00 -9.17
N LEU A 230 -8.74 -26.39 -8.00
CA LEU A 230 -7.84 -26.90 -6.96
C LEU A 230 -8.53 -27.79 -5.92
N VAL A 231 -9.87 -27.80 -5.90
CA VAL A 231 -10.67 -28.72 -5.07
C VAL A 231 -10.87 -30.09 -5.77
N PHE A 232 -10.42 -30.24 -7.03
CA PHE A 232 -10.58 -31.47 -7.83
C PHE A 232 -9.28 -32.06 -8.40
N LEU A 233 -8.13 -31.72 -7.82
CA LEU A 233 -6.85 -32.40 -8.07
C LEU A 233 -6.26 -32.96 -6.78
#